data_AF-A0A645FLG9-F1
#
_entry.id   AF-A0A645FLG9-F1
#
_cell.length_a   1.000
_cell.length_b   1.000
_cell.length_c   1.000
_cell.angle_alpha   90.00
_cell.angle_beta   90.00
_cell.angle_gamma   90.00
#
_symmetry.space_group_name_H-M   'P 1'
#
loop_
_entity.id
_entity.type
_entity.pdbx_description
1 polymer ?
#
loop_
_entity_poly.entity_id
_entity_poly.type
_entity_poly.pdbx_seq_one_letter_code
_entity_poly.pdbx_strand_id
1 'polypeptide(L)'
;MSYVEQSTDQLTGEIEEAQQNFIHEDNKKTADSINRFMETWYKSKKFFHSFVNRNKLDDIELLVVKLNSYNELNENSEFISTVREIKEKLEKIREDQKTNFSNIF
;
A
#
# COMPACT_ATOMS: atom_id res chain seq x y z
N MET A 1 -9.76 14.91 8.22
CA MET A 1 -9.02 13.79 7.63
C MET A 1 -7.62 13.83 8.19
N SER A 2 -7.16 12.75 8.84
CA SER A 2 -5.79 12.71 9.37
C SER A 2 -4.79 12.53 8.21
N TYR A 3 -3.52 12.91 8.40
CA TYR A 3 -2.48 12.61 7.40
C TYR A 3 -2.33 11.11 7.18
N VAL A 4 -2.56 10.28 8.22
CA VAL A 4 -2.58 8.82 8.08
C VAL A 4 -3.66 8.39 7.11
N GLU A 5 -4.88 8.87 7.29
CA GLU A 5 -6.04 8.55 6.46
C GLU A 5 -5.84 8.99 5.00
N GLN A 6 -5.35 10.22 4.78
CA GLN A 6 -5.03 10.71 3.43
C GLN A 6 -3.95 9.85 2.76
N SER A 7 -2.91 9.48 3.50
CA SER A 7 -1.81 8.65 2.98
C SER A 7 -2.29 7.23 2.67
N THR A 8 -3.13 6.62 3.52
CA THR A 8 -3.68 5.29 3.26
C THR A 8 -4.62 5.30 2.05
N ASP A 9 -5.44 6.34 1.87
CA ASP A 9 -6.33 6.45 0.70
C ASP A 9 -5.51 6.64 -0.59
N GLN A 10 -4.47 7.49 -0.56
CA GLN A 10 -3.58 7.66 -1.71
C GLN A 10 -2.87 6.36 -2.08
N LEU A 11 -2.26 5.68 -1.11
CA LEU A 11 -1.58 4.40 -1.31
C LEU A 11 -2.52 3.32 -1.85
N THR A 12 -3.77 3.30 -1.36
CA THR A 12 -4.79 2.35 -1.84
C THR A 12 -5.16 2.64 -3.30
N GLY A 13 -5.34 3.90 -3.68
CA GLY A 13 -5.60 4.28 -5.07
C GLY A 13 -4.45 3.93 -6.01
N GLU A 14 -3.21 4.20 -5.61
CA GLU A 14 -2.02 3.91 -6.43
C GLU A 14 -1.81 2.40 -6.65
N ILE A 15 -2.03 1.58 -5.60
CA ILE A 15 -1.90 0.12 -5.73
C ILE A 15 -3.08 -0.51 -6.49
N GLU A 16 -4.28 0.07 -6.41
CA GLU A 16 -5.42 -0.32 -7.26
C GLU A 16 -5.16 0.00 -8.73
N GLU A 17 -4.58 1.15 -9.03
CA GLU A 17 -4.19 1.51 -10.39
C GLU A 17 -3.15 0.52 -10.95
N ALA A 18 -2.15 0.13 -10.14
CA ALA A 18 -1.19 -0.90 -10.51
C ALA A 18 -1.88 -2.24 -10.84
N GLN A 19 -2.84 -2.65 -10.01
CA GLN A 19 -3.64 -3.85 -10.25
C GLN A 19 -4.44 -3.77 -11.56
N GLN A 20 -5.08 -2.63 -11.84
CA GLN A 20 -5.84 -2.44 -13.08
C GLN A 20 -4.93 -2.48 -14.30
N ASN A 21 -3.80 -1.76 -14.28
CA ASN A 21 -2.84 -1.77 -15.39
C ASN A 21 -2.30 -3.18 -15.64
N PHE A 22 -2.07 -3.94 -14.58
CA PHE A 22 -1.61 -5.32 -14.66
C PHE A 22 -2.66 -6.24 -15.30
N ILE A 23 -3.94 -6.11 -14.91
CA ILE A 23 -5.05 -6.87 -15.50
C ILE A 23 -5.22 -6.56 -17.00
N HIS A 24 -4.91 -5.33 -17.42
CA HIS A 24 -4.94 -4.93 -18.83
C HIS A 24 -3.65 -5.26 -19.59
N GLU A 25 -2.71 -5.99 -18.98
CA GLU A 25 -1.41 -6.36 -19.55
C GLU A 25 -0.55 -5.14 -19.97
N ASP A 26 -0.80 -3.96 -19.37
CA ASP A 26 -0.01 -2.76 -19.60
C ASP A 26 1.18 -2.73 -18.63
N ASN A 27 2.21 -3.52 -18.98
CA ASN A 27 3.40 -3.71 -18.13
C ASN A 27 4.09 -2.39 -17.80
N LYS A 28 4.13 -1.44 -18.76
CA LYS A 28 4.75 -0.13 -18.53
C LYS A 28 3.98 0.66 -17.48
N LYS A 29 2.66 0.80 -17.64
CA LYS A 29 1.86 1.53 -16.65
C LYS A 29 1.79 0.80 -15.32
N THR A 30 1.89 -0.53 -15.31
CA THR A 30 2.00 -1.31 -14.08
C THR A 30 3.26 -0.92 -13.31
N ALA A 31 4.41 -0.95 -13.97
CA ALA A 31 5.69 -0.52 -13.39
C ALA A 31 5.65 0.94 -12.91
N ASP A 32 5.09 1.85 -13.71
CA ASP A 32 4.95 3.26 -13.34
C ASP A 32 4.07 3.44 -12.08
N SER A 33 2.95 2.73 -11.98
CA SER A 33 2.08 2.76 -10.81
C SER A 33 2.74 2.16 -9.57
N ILE A 34 3.47 1.04 -9.71
CA ILE A 34 4.24 0.43 -8.62
C ILE A 34 5.30 1.40 -8.10
N ASN A 35 6.07 2.03 -8.99
CA ASN A 35 7.10 2.99 -8.61
C ASN A 35 6.51 4.17 -7.85
N ARG A 36 5.39 4.72 -8.33
CA ARG A 36 4.67 5.79 -7.64
C ARG A 36 4.18 5.36 -6.25
N PHE A 37 3.57 4.17 -6.14
CA PHE A 37 3.16 3.58 -4.86
C PHE A 37 4.35 3.46 -3.89
N MET A 38 5.48 2.94 -4.36
CA MET A 38 6.69 2.79 -3.55
C MET A 38 7.22 4.14 -3.06
N GLU A 39 7.28 5.15 -3.94
CA GLU A 39 7.70 6.49 -3.54
C GLU A 39 6.78 7.09 -2.47
N THR A 40 5.47 6.97 -2.64
CA THR A 40 4.47 7.44 -1.66
C THR A 40 4.62 6.68 -0.35
N TRP A 41 4.85 5.37 -0.39
CA TRP A 41 5.07 4.53 0.78
C TRP A 41 6.29 5.01 1.57
N TYR A 42 7.45 5.17 0.91
CA TYR A 42 8.66 5.60 1.60
C TYR A 42 8.57 7.03 2.17
N LYS A 43 7.85 7.93 1.48
CA LYS A 43 7.58 9.29 1.98
C LYS A 43 6.67 9.27 3.21
N SER A 44 5.59 8.48 3.17
CA SER A 44 4.59 8.39 4.24
C SER A 44 5.05 7.55 5.44
N LYS A 45 5.96 6.59 5.24
CA LYS A 45 6.49 5.68 6.27
C LYS A 45 7.01 6.41 7.51
N LYS A 46 7.77 7.50 7.33
CA LYS A 46 8.28 8.30 8.45
C LYS A 46 7.16 8.84 9.33
N PHE A 47 6.05 9.22 8.72
CA PHE A 47 4.89 9.69 9.46
C PHE A 47 4.13 8.52 10.10
N PHE A 48 3.91 7.43 9.37
CA PHE A 48 3.25 6.24 9.92
C PHE A 48 3.96 5.68 11.16
N HIS A 49 5.29 5.69 11.20
CA HIS A 49 6.05 5.24 12.37
C HIS A 49 5.67 5.97 13.67
N SER A 50 5.12 7.18 13.59
CA SER A 50 4.71 7.98 14.76
C SER A 50 3.29 7.65 15.25
N PHE A 51 2.44 7.03 14.42
CA PHE A 51 0.99 6.90 14.68
C PHE A 51 0.44 5.49 14.46
N VAL A 52 1.22 4.60 13.87
CA VAL A 52 0.83 3.24 13.50
C VAL A 52 1.76 2.24 14.17
N ASN A 53 1.21 1.10 14.60
CA ASN A 53 2.00 0.02 15.19
C ASN A 53 3.09 -0.45 14.21
N ARG A 54 4.34 -0.46 14.67
CA ARG A 54 5.52 -0.81 13.87
C ARG A 54 5.39 -2.17 13.18
N ASN A 55 4.82 -3.18 13.83
CA ASN A 55 4.66 -4.51 13.22
C ASN A 55 3.76 -4.46 11.97
N LYS A 56 2.74 -3.61 11.96
CA LYS A 56 1.86 -3.43 10.78
C LYS A 56 2.61 -2.76 9.63
N LEU A 57 3.58 -1.90 9.93
CA LEU A 57 4.40 -1.23 8.92
C LEU A 57 5.49 -2.15 8.37
N ASP A 58 6.11 -2.96 9.21
CA ASP A 58 7.11 -3.95 8.79
C ASP A 58 6.48 -5.02 7.88
N ASP A 59 5.24 -5.43 8.16
CA ASP A 59 4.46 -6.31 7.29
C ASP A 59 4.22 -5.71 5.89
N ILE A 60 3.81 -4.44 5.81
CA ILE A 60 3.59 -3.78 4.51
C ILE A 60 4.92 -3.59 3.79
N GLU A 61 6.00 -3.24 4.50
CA GLU A 61 7.34 -3.12 3.91
C GLU A 61 7.76 -4.41 3.21
N LEU A 62 7.55 -5.56 3.86
CA LEU A 62 7.87 -6.86 3.28
C LEU A 62 7.09 -7.09 1.97
N LEU A 63 5.81 -6.72 1.93
CA LEU A 63 4.98 -6.84 0.74
C LEU A 63 5.39 -5.85 -0.36
N VAL A 64 5.79 -4.63 -0.01
CA VAL A 64 6.32 -3.62 -0.95
C VAL A 64 7.57 -4.15 -1.64
N VAL A 65 8.48 -4.77 -0.88
CA VAL A 65 9.70 -5.39 -1.44
C VAL A 65 9.35 -6.53 -2.40
N LYS A 66 8.39 -7.40 -2.03
CA LYS A 66 7.90 -8.46 -2.92
C LYS A 66 7.27 -7.91 -4.19
N LEU A 67 6.45 -6.87 -4.07
CA LEU A 67 5.78 -6.22 -5.19
C LEU A 67 6.78 -5.73 -6.24
N ASN A 68 7.89 -5.14 -5.78
CA ASN A 68 8.97 -4.70 -6.66
C ASN A 68 9.62 -5.87 -7.41
N SER A 69 9.78 -7.04 -6.76
CA SER A 69 10.35 -8.22 -7.43
C SER A 69 9.44 -8.84 -8.49
N TYR A 70 8.11 -8.75 -8.35
CA TYR A 70 7.19 -9.34 -9.34
C TYR A 70 7.15 -8.58 -10.66
N ASN A 71 7.40 -7.27 -10.63
CA ASN A 71 7.55 -6.47 -11.84
C ASN A 71 8.74 -6.94 -12.71
N GLU A 72 9.72 -7.63 -12.12
CA GLU A 72 10.89 -8.17 -12.82
C GLU A 72 10.70 -9.63 -13.29
N LEU A 73 9.72 -10.37 -12.72
CA LEU A 73 9.62 -11.83 -12.84
C LEU A 73 8.36 -12.37 -13.56
N ASN A 74 7.40 -11.52 -13.94
CA ASN A 74 6.13 -11.93 -14.60
C ASN A 74 5.30 -12.98 -13.81
N GLU A 75 5.35 -12.96 -12.48
CA GLU A 75 4.61 -13.90 -11.63
C GLU A 75 3.18 -13.41 -11.33
N ASN A 76 2.28 -13.67 -12.27
CA ASN A 76 0.96 -13.03 -12.31
C ASN A 76 0.05 -13.27 -11.09
N SER A 77 0.05 -14.48 -10.53
CA SER A 77 -0.78 -14.81 -9.37
C SER A 77 -0.25 -14.21 -8.08
N GLU A 78 1.07 -14.11 -7.94
CA GLU A 78 1.71 -13.59 -6.74
C GLU A 78 1.57 -12.07 -6.64
N PHE A 79 1.60 -11.38 -7.79
CA PHE A 79 1.34 -9.95 -7.87
C PHE A 79 -0.05 -9.59 -7.33
N ILE A 80 -1.12 -10.21 -7.85
CA ILE A 80 -2.50 -9.92 -7.44
C ILE A 80 -2.73 -10.24 -5.95
N SER A 81 -2.17 -11.35 -5.46
CA SER A 81 -2.26 -11.70 -4.04
C SER A 81 -1.57 -10.66 -3.15
N THR A 82 -0.39 -10.20 -3.55
CA THR A 82 0.39 -9.20 -2.80
C THR A 82 -0.31 -7.85 -2.78
N VAL A 83 -0.85 -7.40 -3.91
CA VAL A 83 -1.67 -6.17 -3.95
C VAL A 83 -2.87 -6.27 -2.99
N ARG A 84 -3.58 -7.40 -3.00
CA ARG A 84 -4.72 -7.60 -2.09
C ARG A 84 -4.28 -7.50 -0.63
N GLU A 85 -3.19 -8.15 -0.26
CA GLU A 85 -2.70 -8.12 1.13
C GLU A 85 -2.27 -6.72 1.56
N ILE A 86 -1.60 -5.96 0.67
CA ILE A 86 -1.27 -4.54 0.92
C ILE A 86 -2.54 -3.73 1.20
N LYS A 87 -3.58 -3.87 0.36
CA LYS A 87 -4.84 -3.15 0.52
C LYS A 87 -5.51 -3.49 1.85
N GLU A 88 -5.57 -4.76 2.22
CA GLU A 88 -6.16 -5.19 3.51
C GLU A 88 -5.42 -4.59 4.70
N LYS A 89 -4.09 -4.51 4.66
CA LYS A 89 -3.30 -3.90 5.73
C LYS A 89 -3.47 -2.38 5.79
N LEU A 90 -3.54 -1.69 4.64
CA LEU A 90 -3.82 -0.25 4.57
C LEU A 90 -5.22 0.08 5.12
N GLU A 91 -6.23 -0.73 4.79
CA GLU A 91 -7.58 -0.56 5.33
C GLU A 91 -7.59 -0.73 6.85
N LYS A 92 -6.92 -1.75 7.40
CA LYS A 92 -6.79 -1.93 8.85
C LYS A 92 -6.11 -0.74 9.53
N ILE A 93 -5.09 -0.14 8.92
CA ILE A 93 -4.46 1.09 9.45
C ILE A 93 -5.49 2.21 9.49
N ARG A 94 -6.29 2.37 8.44
CA ARG A 94 -7.35 3.40 8.38
C ARG A 94 -8.43 3.18 9.44
N GLU A 95 -8.88 1.94 9.62
CA GLU A 95 -9.88 1.56 10.63
C GLU A 95 -9.37 1.84 12.06
N ASP A 96 -8.14 1.44 12.37
CA ASP A 96 -7.54 1.69 13.69
C ASP A 96 -7.51 3.18 14.05
N GLN A 97 -7.21 4.05 13.06
CA GLN A 97 -7.22 5.49 13.29
C GLN A 97 -8.63 5.97 13.64
N LYS A 98 -9.66 5.52 12.89
CA LYS A 98 -11.06 5.88 13.18
C LYS A 98 -11.48 5.45 14.58
N THR A 99 -11.14 4.24 15.01
CA THR A 99 -11.44 3.74 16.36
C THR A 99 -10.72 4.55 17.44
N ASN A 100 -9.45 4.92 17.23
CA ASN A 100 -8.70 5.73 18.19
C ASN A 100 -9.29 7.14 18.35
N PHE A 101 -9.79 7.78 17.29
CA PHE A 101 -10.49 9.06 17.42
C PHE A 101 -11.84 8.94 18.11
N SER A 102 -12.52 7.80 17.96
CA SER A 102 -13.84 7.54 18.56
C SER A 102 -13.78 7.33 20.08
N ASN A 103 -12.65 6.85 20.60
CA ASN A 103 -12.46 6.60 22.04
C ASN A 103 -12.01 7.83 22.85
N ILE A 104 -11.80 8.98 22.20
CA ILE A 104 -11.32 10.23 22.85
C ILE A 104 -12.43 11.29 22.92
N PHE A 105 -13.63 11.01 22.37
CA PHE A 105 -14.80 11.90 22.39
C PHE A 105 -15.98 11.27 23.13
#